data_AF-A0A256YJH9-F1
#
_entry.id   AF-A0A256YJH9-F1
#
_cell.length_a   1.000
_cell.length_b   1.000
_cell.length_c   1.000
_cell.angle_alpha   90.00
_cell.angle_beta   90.00
_cell.angle_gamma   90.00
#
_symmetry.space_group_name_H-M   'P 1'
#
loop_
_entity.id
_entity.type
_entity.pdbx_description
1 polymer ?
#
loop_
_entity_poly.entity_id
_entity_poly.type
_entity_poly.pdbx_seq_one_letter_code
_entity_poly.pdbx_strand_id
1 'polypeptide(L)'
;MDIEKIKIDPWGSAYLCSINKCSLDDASKVLNKLLNSSDQDFRTGIEYLKALKSYLEPGKFLYVFKNSLTEELIDKLVKISSSENILSSFNKDYNYALGLITILELYPFMDKYRELEDNLKKLISSGYKLINEDSLLDFYHALIYGPISTLPIEILDRIIEEFNKLPFKPELLIVKSDLLKMIIEAYPPKLLVEKKHVFDTISRLVIDISEKLLLMLEEDRESVSRILSDLNIFQQQLLHVCRETGDWSICRDFHIKTKEVLDRLYEEISMFFYGK
;
A
#
# COMPACT_ATOMS: atom_id res chain seq x y z
N MET A 1 9.18 23.10 21.18
CA MET A 1 8.32 23.53 20.04
C MET A 1 7.01 24.10 20.57
N ASP A 2 6.38 25.04 19.86
CA ASP A 2 5.12 25.65 20.25
C ASP A 2 3.93 24.88 19.68
N ILE A 3 3.11 24.27 20.55
CA ILE A 3 1.96 23.45 20.15
C ILE A 3 0.88 24.28 19.44
N GLU A 4 0.72 25.56 19.79
CA GLU A 4 -0.31 26.41 19.18
C GLU A 4 0.03 26.71 17.71
N LYS A 5 1.32 26.81 17.38
CA LYS A 5 1.76 26.92 15.98
C LYS A 5 1.47 25.66 15.17
N ILE A 6 1.64 24.48 15.78
CA ILE A 6 1.37 23.20 15.12
C ILE A 6 -0.13 23.01 14.89
N LYS A 7 -0.98 23.50 15.81
CA LYS A 7 -2.44 23.49 15.64
C LYS A 7 -2.92 24.31 14.45
N ILE A 8 -2.22 25.38 14.13
CA ILE A 8 -2.52 26.24 12.97
C ILE A 8 -1.91 25.68 11.69
N ASP A 9 -0.65 25.25 11.73
CA ASP A 9 0.09 24.80 10.56
C ASP A 9 1.00 23.58 10.89
N PRO A 10 0.43 22.37 10.89
CA PRO A 10 1.20 21.15 11.17
C PRO A 10 2.24 20.87 10.07
N TRP A 11 1.93 21.20 8.81
CA TRP A 11 2.82 20.95 7.67
C TRP A 11 4.03 21.89 7.67
N GLY A 12 3.83 23.19 7.87
CA GLY A 12 4.94 24.14 8.02
C GLY A 12 5.81 23.83 9.23
N SER A 13 5.20 23.36 10.33
CA SER A 13 5.94 22.93 11.52
C SER A 13 6.82 21.69 11.26
N ALA A 14 6.31 20.71 10.51
CA ALA A 14 7.09 19.54 10.11
C ALA A 14 8.21 19.90 9.11
N TYR A 15 7.95 20.81 8.17
CA TYR A 15 8.98 21.33 7.28
C TYR A 15 10.12 22.01 8.04
N LEU A 16 9.81 22.85 9.04
CA LEU A 16 10.83 23.45 9.90
C LEU A 16 11.68 22.41 10.62
N CYS A 17 11.09 21.30 11.05
CA CYS A 17 11.83 20.16 11.60
C CYS A 17 12.79 19.53 10.58
N SER A 18 12.39 19.38 9.32
CA SER A 18 13.24 18.78 8.28
C SER A 18 14.52 19.57 8.01
N ILE A 19 14.46 20.90 8.13
CA ILE A 19 15.62 21.80 7.98
C ILE A 19 16.36 22.04 9.32
N ASN A 20 16.20 21.13 10.28
CA ASN A 20 16.83 21.13 11.60
C ASN A 20 16.56 22.40 12.44
N LYS A 21 15.42 23.06 12.22
CA LYS A 21 14.97 24.22 13.04
C LYS A 21 14.04 23.80 14.18
N CYS A 22 14.01 22.52 14.52
CA CYS A 22 13.24 21.99 15.64
C CYS A 22 14.05 20.92 16.39
N SER A 23 13.75 20.73 17.68
CA SER A 23 14.26 19.60 18.46
C SER A 23 13.37 18.37 18.21
N LEU A 24 13.98 17.23 17.88
CA LEU A 24 13.25 15.98 17.67
C LEU A 24 12.57 15.50 18.97
N ASP A 25 13.19 15.73 20.12
CA ASP A 25 12.58 15.40 21.42
C ASP A 25 11.34 16.26 21.69
N ASP A 26 11.40 17.53 21.33
CA ASP A 26 10.24 18.43 21.43
C ASP A 26 9.13 17.99 20.47
N ALA A 27 9.48 17.63 19.23
CA ALA A 27 8.53 17.13 18.25
C ALA A 27 7.83 15.86 18.77
N SER A 28 8.59 14.95 19.40
CA SER A 28 8.07 13.72 20.01
C SER A 28 7.07 14.01 21.13
N LYS A 29 7.41 14.93 22.05
CA LYS A 29 6.54 15.34 23.15
C LYS A 29 5.25 16.01 22.66
N VAL A 30 5.34 16.87 21.66
CA VAL A 30 4.16 17.55 21.13
C VAL A 30 3.28 16.59 20.35
N LEU A 31 3.87 15.69 19.55
CA LEU A 31 3.13 14.63 18.87
C LEU A 31 2.38 13.75 19.87
N ASN A 32 3.06 13.27 20.93
CA ASN A 32 2.41 12.50 21.99
C ASN A 32 1.22 13.27 22.61
N LYS A 33 1.43 14.54 22.96
CA LYS A 33 0.40 15.37 23.58
C LYS A 33 -0.82 15.52 22.67
N LEU A 34 -0.62 15.82 21.39
CA LEU A 34 -1.72 15.97 20.42
C LEU A 34 -2.46 14.64 20.23
N LEU A 35 -1.73 13.53 20.06
CA LEU A 35 -2.34 12.21 19.86
C LEU A 35 -3.05 11.68 21.12
N ASN A 36 -2.70 12.14 22.31
CA ASN A 36 -3.41 11.80 23.55
C ASN A 36 -4.67 12.64 23.80
N SER A 37 -4.82 13.81 23.17
CA SER A 37 -6.01 14.65 23.30
C SER A 37 -7.29 14.02 22.72
N SER A 38 -8.45 14.56 23.09
CA SER A 38 -9.77 14.22 22.51
C SER A 38 -10.20 15.27 21.48
N ASP A 39 -10.79 14.84 20.36
CA ASP A 39 -11.29 15.65 19.24
C ASP A 39 -10.25 16.34 18.34
N GLN A 40 -10.20 17.68 18.35
CA GLN A 40 -9.55 18.46 17.29
C GLN A 40 -8.04 18.37 17.38
N ASP A 41 -7.50 18.43 18.59
CA ASP A 41 -6.07 18.27 18.84
C ASP A 41 -5.57 16.89 18.38
N PHE A 42 -6.41 15.85 18.51
CA PHE A 42 -6.09 14.52 17.98
C PHE A 42 -5.98 14.54 16.46
N ARG A 43 -6.95 15.15 15.78
CA ARG A 43 -6.95 15.30 14.31
C ARG A 43 -5.73 16.09 13.83
N THR A 44 -5.39 17.18 14.51
CA THR A 44 -4.13 17.90 14.28
C THR A 44 -2.91 17.00 14.50
N GLY A 45 -2.90 16.17 15.54
CA GLY A 45 -1.84 15.20 15.80
C GLY A 45 -1.65 14.21 14.65
N ILE A 46 -2.75 13.72 14.05
CA ILE A 46 -2.73 12.85 12.88
C ILE A 46 -2.18 13.57 11.64
N GLU A 47 -2.62 14.81 11.38
CA GLU A 47 -2.05 15.60 10.28
C GLU A 47 -0.57 15.92 10.50
N TYR A 48 -0.18 16.20 11.74
CA TYR A 48 1.22 16.43 12.08
C TYR A 48 2.07 15.16 11.92
N LEU A 49 1.53 13.99 12.28
CA LEU A 49 2.18 12.69 12.04
C LEU A 49 2.44 12.45 10.55
N LYS A 50 1.42 12.66 9.69
CA LYS A 50 1.54 12.58 8.23
C LYS A 50 2.61 13.53 7.70
N ALA A 51 2.60 14.78 8.16
CA ALA A 51 3.53 15.79 7.72
C ALA A 51 4.97 15.46 8.13
N LEU A 52 5.18 14.98 9.36
CA LEU A 52 6.47 14.53 9.85
C LEU A 52 7.00 13.35 9.03
N LYS A 53 6.16 12.36 8.73
CA LYS A 53 6.52 11.23 7.86
C LYS A 53 6.95 11.68 6.46
N SER A 54 6.28 12.70 5.92
CA SER A 54 6.52 13.20 4.57
C SER A 54 7.80 14.04 4.45
N TYR A 55 8.16 14.80 5.49
CA TYR A 55 9.28 15.74 5.42
C TYR A 55 10.56 15.27 6.11
N LEU A 56 10.47 14.39 7.12
CA LEU A 56 11.65 13.92 7.82
C LEU A 56 12.27 12.72 7.11
N GLU A 57 13.60 12.65 7.16
CA GLU A 57 14.32 11.42 6.80
C GLU A 57 13.80 10.24 7.64
N PRO A 58 13.69 9.02 7.06
CA PRO A 58 13.05 7.88 7.72
C PRO A 58 13.57 7.60 9.15
N GLY A 59 14.89 7.69 9.37
CA GLY A 59 15.47 7.49 10.71
C GLY A 59 15.05 8.55 11.73
N LYS A 60 14.96 9.82 11.33
CA LYS A 60 14.51 10.92 12.20
C LYS A 60 13.02 10.82 12.49
N PHE A 61 12.23 10.47 11.48
CA PHE A 61 10.80 10.22 11.65
C PHE A 61 10.55 9.08 12.66
N LEU A 62 11.21 7.93 12.47
CA LEU A 62 11.06 6.79 13.37
C LEU A 62 11.51 7.11 14.80
N TYR A 63 12.56 7.92 14.97
CA TYR A 63 12.94 8.42 16.29
C TYR A 63 11.80 9.22 16.92
N VAL A 64 11.24 10.20 16.22
CA VAL A 64 10.15 11.05 16.75
C VAL A 64 8.91 10.21 17.07
N PHE A 65 8.52 9.33 16.15
CA PHE A 65 7.36 8.47 16.33
C PHE A 65 7.54 7.57 17.56
N LYS A 66 8.63 6.78 17.64
CA LYS A 66 8.83 5.84 18.76
C LYS A 66 8.93 6.55 20.12
N ASN A 67 9.61 7.69 20.20
CA ASN A 67 9.70 8.46 21.45
C ASN A 67 8.39 9.18 21.82
N SER A 68 7.43 9.28 20.89
CA SER A 68 6.10 9.79 21.17
C SER A 68 5.13 8.72 21.70
N LEU A 69 5.49 7.43 21.65
CA LEU A 69 4.57 6.35 22.00
C LEU A 69 4.58 6.03 23.51
N THR A 70 3.39 5.74 24.03
CA THR A 70 3.15 5.07 25.30
C THR A 70 2.21 3.89 25.03
N GLU A 71 2.18 2.87 25.90
CA GLU A 71 1.27 1.72 25.73
C GLU A 71 -0.20 2.15 25.58
N GLU A 72 -0.65 3.10 26.42
CA GLU A 72 -2.00 3.67 26.33
C GLU A 72 -2.26 4.34 24.97
N LEU A 73 -1.27 5.07 24.44
CA LEU A 73 -1.40 5.70 23.13
C LEU A 73 -1.44 4.65 22.02
N ILE A 74 -0.63 3.59 22.10
CA ILE A 74 -0.67 2.48 21.13
C ILE A 74 -2.07 1.86 21.10
N ASP A 75 -2.64 1.52 22.26
CA ASP A 75 -3.98 0.92 22.34
C ASP A 75 -5.06 1.86 21.76
N LYS A 76 -4.95 3.17 22.03
CA LYS A 76 -5.82 4.18 21.43
C LYS A 76 -5.70 4.23 19.91
N LEU A 77 -4.46 4.26 19.39
CA LEU A 77 -4.17 4.29 17.95
C LEU A 77 -4.69 3.04 17.25
N VAL A 78 -4.48 1.85 17.84
CA VAL A 78 -4.99 0.58 17.31
C VAL A 78 -6.51 0.58 17.22
N LYS A 79 -7.19 1.00 18.30
CA LYS A 79 -8.66 1.06 18.34
C LYS A 79 -9.23 2.01 17.28
N ILE A 80 -8.64 3.20 17.14
CA ILE A 80 -9.19 4.23 16.26
C ILE A 80 -8.89 3.98 14.79
N SER A 81 -7.77 3.35 14.46
CA SER A 81 -7.39 2.96 13.09
C SER A 81 -7.96 1.60 12.65
N SER A 82 -9.02 1.12 13.32
CA SER A 82 -9.73 -0.08 12.89
C SER A 82 -10.33 0.07 11.48
N SER A 83 -10.46 -1.06 10.79
CA SER A 83 -11.00 -1.12 9.43
C SER A 83 -12.38 -0.46 9.31
N GLU A 84 -13.23 -0.64 10.32
CA GLU A 84 -14.57 -0.10 10.41
C GLU A 84 -14.55 1.44 10.49
N ASN A 85 -13.62 2.01 11.25
CA ASN A 85 -13.44 3.45 11.35
C ASN A 85 -12.86 4.05 10.07
N ILE A 86 -11.90 3.38 9.43
CA ILE A 86 -11.31 3.82 8.16
C ILE A 86 -12.38 3.86 7.07
N LEU A 87 -13.10 2.74 6.86
CA LEU A 87 -14.14 2.63 5.84
C LEU A 87 -15.26 3.64 6.05
N SER A 88 -15.70 3.83 7.30
CA SER A 88 -16.77 4.81 7.61
C SER A 88 -16.32 6.26 7.49
N SER A 89 -15.01 6.53 7.62
CA SER A 89 -14.45 7.89 7.51
C SER A 89 -14.08 8.25 6.09
N PHE A 90 -13.65 7.31 5.25
CA PHE A 90 -13.07 7.62 3.93
C PHE A 90 -13.99 8.45 3.03
N ASN A 91 -15.27 8.10 2.97
CA ASN A 91 -16.26 8.84 2.17
C ASN A 91 -16.71 10.16 2.83
N LYS A 92 -16.46 10.36 4.12
CA LYS A 92 -16.92 11.54 4.89
C LYS A 92 -15.83 12.58 5.09
N ASP A 93 -14.61 12.10 5.31
CA ASP A 93 -13.42 12.87 5.63
C ASP A 93 -12.19 12.08 5.15
N TYR A 94 -11.94 12.22 3.86
CA TYR A 94 -10.85 11.56 3.15
C TYR A 94 -9.49 11.81 3.82
N ASN A 95 -9.20 13.05 4.22
CA ASN A 95 -7.92 13.43 4.82
C ASN A 95 -7.68 12.71 6.16
N TYR A 96 -8.71 12.65 7.00
CA TYR A 96 -8.65 11.92 8.25
C TYR A 96 -8.47 10.42 8.03
N ALA A 97 -9.19 9.84 7.06
CA ALA A 97 -9.07 8.42 6.74
C ALA A 97 -7.66 8.06 6.22
N LEU A 98 -7.05 8.91 5.38
CA LEU A 98 -5.63 8.76 5.01
C LEU A 98 -4.70 8.83 6.22
N GLY A 99 -5.03 9.66 7.21
CA GLY A 99 -4.31 9.68 8.48
C GLY A 99 -4.43 8.38 9.27
N LEU A 100 -5.61 7.78 9.32
CA LEU A 100 -5.80 6.45 9.91
C LEU A 100 -5.05 5.35 9.16
N ILE A 101 -5.01 5.40 7.82
CA ILE A 101 -4.19 4.49 6.99
C ILE A 101 -2.69 4.71 7.26
N THR A 102 -2.26 5.96 7.45
CA THR A 102 -0.87 6.26 7.83
C THR A 102 -0.53 5.64 9.19
N ILE A 103 -1.47 5.58 10.14
CA ILE A 103 -1.24 4.87 11.41
C ILE A 103 -1.07 3.37 11.18
N LEU A 104 -1.88 2.74 10.31
CA LEU A 104 -1.72 1.31 9.98
C LEU A 104 -0.31 0.99 9.46
N GLU A 105 0.24 1.86 8.62
CA GLU A 105 1.61 1.70 8.11
C GLU A 105 2.68 1.69 9.20
N LEU A 106 2.36 2.26 10.37
CA LEU A 106 3.26 2.34 11.51
C LEU A 106 3.11 1.18 12.50
N TYR A 107 2.12 0.30 12.31
CA TYR A 107 1.92 -0.89 13.16
C TYR A 107 3.15 -1.79 13.29
N PRO A 108 3.98 -2.00 12.23
CA PRO A 108 5.22 -2.75 12.36
C PRO A 108 6.17 -2.19 13.43
N PHE A 109 6.18 -0.86 13.62
CA PHE A 109 7.01 -0.18 14.61
C PHE A 109 6.39 -0.15 16.02
N MET A 110 5.17 -0.68 16.16
CA MET A 110 4.43 -0.84 17.42
C MET A 110 4.24 -2.33 17.79
N ASP A 111 4.88 -3.25 17.04
CA ASP A 111 4.75 -4.70 17.18
C ASP A 111 3.30 -5.23 17.01
N LYS A 112 2.49 -4.56 16.17
CA LYS A 112 1.08 -4.88 15.91
C LYS A 112 0.84 -5.57 14.56
N TYR A 113 1.72 -6.50 14.18
CA TYR A 113 1.68 -7.16 12.87
C TYR A 113 0.38 -7.94 12.59
N ARG A 114 -0.19 -8.60 13.61
CA ARG A 114 -1.42 -9.39 13.46
C ARG A 114 -2.63 -8.50 13.25
N GLU A 115 -2.72 -7.45 14.05
CA GLU A 115 -3.78 -6.45 13.94
C GLU A 115 -3.70 -5.72 12.59
N LEU A 116 -2.49 -5.47 12.08
CA LEU A 116 -2.31 -4.91 10.74
C LEU A 116 -2.85 -5.85 9.66
N GLU A 117 -2.44 -7.13 9.70
CA GLU A 117 -2.89 -8.17 8.76
C GLU A 117 -4.43 -8.25 8.76
N ASP A 118 -5.06 -8.36 9.93
CA ASP A 118 -6.51 -8.46 10.08
C ASP A 118 -7.25 -7.23 9.54
N ASN A 119 -6.74 -6.02 9.84
CA ASN A 119 -7.33 -4.79 9.32
C ASN A 119 -7.21 -4.72 7.80
N LEU A 120 -6.04 -5.04 7.22
CA LEU A 120 -5.85 -5.02 5.78
C LEU A 120 -6.78 -5.99 5.06
N LYS A 121 -6.94 -7.22 5.57
CA LYS A 121 -7.87 -8.20 4.97
C LYS A 121 -9.31 -7.68 4.95
N LYS A 122 -9.76 -7.06 6.05
CA LYS A 122 -11.09 -6.44 6.12
C LYS A 122 -11.23 -5.24 5.18
N LEU A 123 -10.22 -4.38 5.11
CA LEU A 123 -10.20 -3.20 4.25
C LEU A 123 -10.26 -3.59 2.76
N ILE A 124 -9.49 -4.60 2.36
CA ILE A 124 -9.51 -5.12 0.98
C ILE A 124 -10.87 -5.74 0.67
N SER A 125 -11.34 -6.69 1.49
CA SER A 125 -12.58 -7.41 1.22
C SER A 125 -13.84 -6.56 1.28
N SER A 126 -13.85 -5.50 2.09
CA SER A 126 -15.02 -4.63 2.28
C SER A 126 -14.94 -3.32 1.49
N GLY A 127 -13.73 -2.87 1.14
CA GLY A 127 -13.49 -1.59 0.47
C GLY A 127 -14.26 -1.45 -0.83
N TYR A 128 -14.24 -2.46 -1.70
CA TYR A 128 -14.94 -2.42 -2.99
C TYR A 128 -16.47 -2.31 -2.89
N LYS A 129 -17.06 -2.59 -1.72
CA LYS A 129 -18.51 -2.49 -1.49
C LYS A 129 -18.92 -1.18 -0.83
N LEU A 130 -18.04 -0.60 -0.02
CA LEU A 130 -18.37 0.49 0.90
C LEU A 130 -17.79 1.84 0.48
N ILE A 131 -16.72 1.83 -0.32
CA ILE A 131 -16.10 3.04 -0.85
C ILE A 131 -16.81 3.44 -2.16
N ASN A 132 -17.01 4.73 -2.34
CA ASN A 132 -17.59 5.27 -3.58
C ASN A 132 -16.69 4.95 -4.78
N GLU A 133 -17.29 4.69 -5.94
CA GLU A 133 -16.57 4.30 -7.16
C GLU A 133 -15.47 5.29 -7.54
N ASP A 134 -15.77 6.60 -7.50
CA ASP A 134 -14.82 7.68 -7.81
C ASP A 134 -13.59 7.74 -6.88
N SER A 135 -13.68 7.17 -5.68
CA SER A 135 -12.61 7.18 -4.67
C SER A 135 -12.01 5.80 -4.43
N LEU A 136 -12.46 4.78 -5.19
CA LEU A 136 -12.07 3.40 -4.95
C LEU A 136 -10.60 3.14 -5.29
N LEU A 137 -10.14 3.70 -6.41
CA LEU A 137 -8.73 3.62 -6.81
C LEU A 137 -7.83 4.28 -5.76
N ASP A 138 -8.15 5.51 -5.35
CA ASP A 138 -7.40 6.24 -4.33
C ASP A 138 -7.35 5.48 -3.00
N PHE A 139 -8.45 4.86 -2.58
CA PHE A 139 -8.49 4.01 -1.39
C PHE A 139 -7.51 2.86 -1.48
N TYR A 140 -7.55 2.08 -2.55
CA TYR A 140 -6.64 0.94 -2.70
C TYR A 140 -5.19 1.36 -2.91
N HIS A 141 -4.94 2.47 -3.61
CA HIS A 141 -3.58 3.04 -3.74
C HIS A 141 -3.02 3.45 -2.39
N ALA A 142 -3.83 4.07 -1.54
CA ALA A 142 -3.43 4.41 -0.17
C ALA A 142 -3.06 3.16 0.65
N LEU A 143 -3.75 2.03 0.45
CA LEU A 143 -3.39 0.76 1.08
C LEU A 143 -2.10 0.16 0.50
N ILE A 144 -2.01 0.09 -0.83
CA ILE A 144 -0.90 -0.54 -1.57
C ILE A 144 0.42 0.19 -1.29
N TYR A 145 0.44 1.51 -1.46
CA TYR A 145 1.65 2.34 -1.30
C TYR A 145 1.84 2.86 0.12
N GLY A 146 0.95 2.49 1.06
CA GLY A 146 1.08 2.75 2.48
C GLY A 146 1.35 1.46 3.24
N PRO A 147 0.38 0.97 4.04
CA PRO A 147 0.59 -0.15 4.96
C PRO A 147 0.99 -1.48 4.31
N ILE A 148 0.63 -1.75 3.05
CA ILE A 148 1.02 -3.02 2.40
C ILE A 148 2.50 -2.99 2.01
N SER A 149 3.03 -1.84 1.61
CA SER A 149 4.44 -1.67 1.24
C SER A 149 5.41 -1.83 2.40
N THR A 150 4.93 -1.75 3.65
CA THR A 150 5.75 -1.88 4.87
C THR A 150 5.58 -3.22 5.59
N LEU A 151 4.81 -4.15 5.03
CA LEU A 151 4.61 -5.47 5.64
C LEU A 151 5.90 -6.30 5.62
N PRO A 152 6.13 -7.15 6.63
CA PRO A 152 7.02 -8.29 6.48
C PRO A 152 6.58 -9.17 5.30
N ILE A 153 7.55 -9.68 4.55
CA ILE A 153 7.27 -10.51 3.39
C ILE A 153 6.50 -11.80 3.75
N GLU A 154 6.62 -12.28 5.00
CA GLU A 154 5.95 -13.48 5.54
C GLU A 154 4.43 -13.38 5.65
N ILE A 155 3.87 -12.17 5.56
CA ILE A 155 2.42 -11.95 5.58
C ILE A 155 1.90 -11.44 4.24
N LEU A 156 2.78 -11.12 3.30
CA LEU A 156 2.43 -10.57 2.00
C LEU A 156 1.59 -11.54 1.16
N ASP A 157 1.91 -12.84 1.20
CA ASP A 157 1.18 -13.88 0.49
C ASP A 157 -0.33 -13.87 0.82
N ARG A 158 -0.65 -13.80 2.11
CA ARG A 158 -2.02 -13.75 2.64
C ARG A 158 -2.75 -12.48 2.25
N ILE A 159 -2.05 -11.36 2.10
CA ILE A 159 -2.64 -10.12 1.60
C ILE A 159 -2.92 -10.21 0.10
N ILE A 160 -1.99 -10.74 -0.71
CA ILE A 160 -2.21 -10.95 -2.15
C ILE A 160 -3.41 -11.90 -2.37
N GLU A 161 -3.57 -12.92 -1.53
CA GLU A 161 -4.73 -13.82 -1.60
C GLU A 161 -6.08 -13.10 -1.37
N GLU A 162 -6.15 -12.05 -0.56
CA GLU A 162 -7.37 -11.26 -0.46
C GLU A 162 -7.66 -10.45 -1.73
N PHE A 163 -6.63 -9.92 -2.40
CA PHE A 163 -6.81 -9.25 -3.69
C PHE A 163 -7.32 -10.22 -4.76
N ASN A 164 -6.84 -11.47 -4.77
CA ASN A 164 -7.35 -12.50 -5.69
C ASN A 164 -8.85 -12.78 -5.53
N LYS A 165 -9.44 -12.53 -4.34
CA LYS A 165 -10.87 -12.72 -4.09
C LYS A 165 -11.74 -11.54 -4.55
N LEU A 166 -11.14 -10.41 -4.92
CA LEU A 166 -11.89 -9.25 -5.38
C LEU A 166 -12.62 -9.57 -6.70
N PRO A 167 -13.84 -9.02 -6.88
CA PRO A 167 -14.61 -9.27 -8.09
C PRO A 167 -13.92 -8.71 -9.32
N PHE A 168 -14.34 -9.23 -10.46
CA PHE A 168 -13.89 -8.77 -11.77
C PHE A 168 -14.57 -7.45 -12.13
N LYS A 169 -13.82 -6.35 -11.98
CA LYS A 169 -14.18 -5.02 -12.44
C LYS A 169 -12.92 -4.30 -12.97
N PRO A 170 -13.02 -3.44 -13.99
CA PRO A 170 -11.86 -2.75 -14.58
C PRO A 170 -10.97 -2.05 -13.55
N GLU A 171 -11.57 -1.26 -12.65
CA GLU A 171 -10.86 -0.51 -11.63
C GLU A 171 -10.15 -1.41 -10.61
N LEU A 172 -10.71 -2.59 -10.33
CA LEU A 172 -10.09 -3.57 -9.43
C LEU A 172 -8.95 -4.36 -10.10
N LEU A 173 -8.98 -4.51 -11.42
CA LEU A 173 -7.85 -5.08 -12.17
C LEU A 173 -6.66 -4.11 -12.20
N ILE A 174 -6.93 -2.81 -12.35
CA ILE A 174 -5.89 -1.76 -12.22
C ILE A 174 -5.23 -1.88 -10.84
N VAL A 175 -6.04 -1.95 -9.78
CA VAL A 175 -5.55 -2.15 -8.40
C VAL A 175 -4.68 -3.41 -8.25
N LYS A 176 -5.11 -4.53 -8.85
CA LYS A 176 -4.32 -5.77 -8.85
C LYS A 176 -2.98 -5.62 -9.58
N SER A 177 -2.93 -4.86 -10.68
CA SER A 177 -1.67 -4.57 -11.37
C SER A 177 -0.75 -3.61 -10.61
N ASP A 178 -1.32 -2.61 -9.93
CA ASP A 178 -0.56 -1.71 -9.06
C ASP A 178 0.07 -2.46 -7.87
N LEU A 179 -0.65 -3.45 -7.32
CA LEU A 179 -0.11 -4.32 -6.28
C LEU A 179 1.13 -5.08 -6.76
N LEU A 180 1.09 -5.66 -7.97
CA LEU A 180 2.24 -6.38 -8.56
C LEU A 180 3.46 -5.48 -8.68
N LYS A 181 3.27 -4.26 -9.19
CA LYS A 181 4.33 -3.27 -9.33
C LYS A 181 4.93 -2.89 -7.98
N MET A 182 4.08 -2.54 -7.00
CA MET A 182 4.53 -2.19 -5.66
C MET A 182 5.34 -3.31 -5.01
N ILE A 183 4.93 -4.58 -5.16
CA ILE A 183 5.66 -5.71 -4.57
C ILE A 183 7.10 -5.77 -5.07
N ILE A 184 7.33 -5.57 -6.37
CA ILE A 184 8.69 -5.62 -6.93
C ILE A 184 9.51 -4.39 -6.56
N GLU A 185 8.86 -3.22 -6.43
CA GLU A 185 9.53 -1.96 -6.11
C GLU A 185 9.87 -1.81 -4.63
N ALA A 186 9.01 -2.30 -3.73
CA ALA A 186 9.14 -2.09 -2.29
C ALA A 186 10.01 -3.15 -1.58
N TYR A 187 10.03 -4.39 -2.08
CA TYR A 187 10.68 -5.49 -1.38
C TYR A 187 12.08 -5.78 -1.93
N PRO A 188 13.10 -6.00 -1.07
CA PRO A 188 14.44 -6.33 -1.51
C PRO A 188 14.47 -7.59 -2.41
N PRO A 189 15.15 -7.54 -3.57
CA PRO A 189 15.20 -8.65 -4.54
C PRO A 189 15.54 -10.01 -3.91
N LYS A 190 16.54 -10.04 -3.02
CA LYS A 190 16.97 -11.26 -2.32
C LYS A 190 15.86 -11.84 -1.44
N LEU A 191 15.14 -10.99 -0.69
CA LEU A 191 14.06 -11.45 0.18
C LEU A 191 12.89 -12.01 -0.64
N LEU A 192 12.53 -11.35 -1.75
CA LEU A 192 11.49 -11.85 -2.65
C LEU A 192 11.83 -13.26 -3.15
N VAL A 193 13.04 -13.44 -3.68
CA VAL A 193 13.49 -14.72 -4.25
C VAL A 193 13.61 -15.82 -3.17
N GLU A 194 13.86 -15.51 -1.90
CA GLU A 194 13.87 -16.56 -0.87
C GLU A 194 12.46 -17.11 -0.54
N LYS A 195 11.39 -16.41 -0.93
CA LYS A 195 10.00 -16.75 -0.58
C LYS A 195 9.22 -17.32 -1.77
N LYS A 196 9.56 -18.55 -2.17
CA LYS A 196 8.91 -19.25 -3.30
C LYS A 196 7.36 -19.25 -3.27
N HIS A 197 6.75 -19.39 -2.10
CA HIS A 197 5.28 -19.38 -1.96
C HIS A 197 4.65 -18.02 -2.32
N VAL A 198 5.36 -16.91 -2.08
CA VAL A 198 4.91 -15.57 -2.50
C VAL A 198 4.84 -15.51 -4.03
N PHE A 199 5.87 -16.04 -4.70
CA PHE A 199 5.89 -16.13 -6.16
C PHE A 199 4.78 -16.99 -6.73
N ASP A 200 4.43 -18.09 -6.08
CA ASP A 200 3.30 -18.93 -6.49
C ASP A 200 1.97 -18.16 -6.43
N THR A 201 1.78 -17.32 -5.41
CA THR A 201 0.60 -16.44 -5.28
C THR A 201 0.61 -15.30 -6.30
N ILE A 202 1.78 -14.70 -6.57
CA ILE A 202 1.97 -13.70 -7.63
C ILE A 202 1.66 -14.30 -9.01
N SER A 203 2.14 -15.52 -9.32
CA SER A 203 1.80 -16.21 -10.56
C SER A 203 0.30 -16.40 -10.72
N ARG A 204 -0.41 -16.81 -9.65
CA ARG A 204 -1.88 -16.94 -9.66
C ARG A 204 -2.56 -15.60 -9.95
N LEU A 205 -2.09 -14.51 -9.35
CA LEU A 205 -2.62 -13.18 -9.60
C LEU A 205 -2.39 -12.73 -11.05
N VAL A 206 -1.21 -12.95 -11.61
CA VAL A 206 -0.91 -12.63 -13.03
C VAL A 206 -1.78 -13.46 -13.98
N ILE A 207 -1.99 -14.74 -13.68
CA ILE A 207 -2.90 -15.59 -14.47
C ILE A 207 -4.32 -15.03 -14.42
N ASP A 208 -4.86 -14.74 -13.23
CA ASP A 208 -6.19 -14.17 -13.07
C ASP A 208 -6.34 -12.86 -13.85
N ILE A 209 -5.42 -11.89 -13.67
CA ILE A 209 -5.44 -10.63 -14.44
C ILE A 209 -5.44 -10.92 -15.95
N SER A 210 -4.57 -11.81 -16.43
CA SER A 210 -4.43 -12.08 -17.87
C SER A 210 -5.67 -12.73 -18.48
N GLU A 211 -6.27 -13.71 -17.79
CA GLU A 211 -7.54 -14.31 -18.21
C GLU A 211 -8.68 -13.29 -18.24
N LYS A 212 -8.70 -12.39 -17.26
CA LYS A 212 -9.68 -11.32 -17.14
C LYS A 212 -9.54 -10.25 -18.23
N LEU A 213 -8.31 -9.88 -18.59
CA LEU A 213 -8.06 -8.96 -19.70
C LEU A 213 -8.56 -9.50 -21.04
N LEU A 214 -8.36 -10.80 -21.31
CA LEU A 214 -8.89 -11.45 -22.52
C LEU A 214 -10.41 -11.28 -22.67
N LEU A 215 -11.15 -11.29 -21.56
CA LEU A 215 -12.60 -11.10 -21.56
C LEU A 215 -13.02 -9.64 -21.75
N MET A 216 -12.12 -8.68 -21.49
CA MET A 216 -12.39 -7.23 -21.55
C MET A 216 -11.92 -6.56 -22.84
N LEU A 217 -11.21 -7.26 -23.71
CA LEU A 217 -10.56 -6.69 -24.91
C LEU A 217 -11.51 -5.82 -25.75
N GLU A 218 -12.77 -6.21 -25.87
CA GLU A 218 -13.77 -5.50 -26.66
C GLU A 218 -14.50 -4.39 -25.89
N GLU A 219 -14.58 -4.48 -24.57
CA GLU A 219 -15.41 -3.61 -23.72
C GLU A 219 -14.68 -2.35 -23.27
N ASP A 220 -13.41 -2.47 -22.86
CA ASP A 220 -12.64 -1.36 -22.28
C ASP A 220 -11.16 -1.43 -22.70
N ARG A 221 -10.90 -0.94 -23.91
CA ARG A 221 -9.56 -0.94 -24.53
C ARG A 221 -8.53 -0.12 -23.76
N GLU A 222 -8.96 0.99 -23.15
CA GLU A 222 -8.04 1.89 -22.44
C GLU A 222 -7.52 1.21 -21.17
N SER A 223 -8.41 0.65 -20.36
CA SER A 223 -8.02 -0.11 -19.17
C SER A 223 -7.17 -1.32 -19.55
N VAL A 224 -7.53 -2.06 -20.61
CA VAL A 224 -6.74 -3.21 -21.06
C VAL A 224 -5.32 -2.81 -21.47
N SER A 225 -5.17 -1.74 -22.26
CA SER A 225 -3.86 -1.24 -22.70
C SER A 225 -2.99 -0.83 -21.50
N ARG A 226 -3.58 -0.11 -20.54
CA ARG A 226 -2.91 0.29 -19.30
C ARG A 226 -2.42 -0.92 -18.50
N ILE A 227 -3.32 -1.85 -18.19
CA ILE A 227 -2.98 -3.03 -17.37
C ILE A 227 -1.94 -3.91 -18.09
N LEU A 228 -2.01 -4.04 -19.41
CA LEU A 228 -1.00 -4.75 -20.18
C LEU A 228 0.38 -4.09 -20.07
N SER A 229 0.44 -2.76 -20.16
CA SER A 229 1.68 -2.01 -19.94
C SER A 229 2.25 -2.28 -18.55
N ASP A 230 1.39 -2.30 -17.52
CA ASP A 230 1.81 -2.57 -16.14
C ASP A 230 2.31 -4.01 -15.97
N LEU A 231 1.66 -5.01 -16.58
CA LEU A 231 2.13 -6.40 -16.61
C LEU A 231 3.49 -6.54 -17.32
N ASN A 232 3.70 -5.82 -18.42
CA ASN A 232 4.97 -5.81 -19.14
C ASN A 232 6.09 -5.22 -18.28
N ILE A 233 5.83 -4.09 -17.62
CA ILE A 233 6.78 -3.44 -16.70
C ILE A 233 7.14 -4.42 -15.57
N PHE A 234 6.13 -5.02 -14.94
CA PHE A 234 6.31 -6.00 -13.89
C PHE A 234 7.21 -7.17 -14.33
N GLN A 235 6.97 -7.75 -15.52
CA GLN A 235 7.79 -8.84 -16.05
C GLN A 235 9.26 -8.42 -16.26
N GLN A 236 9.49 -7.20 -16.78
CA GLN A 236 10.85 -6.69 -16.98
C GLN A 236 11.57 -6.45 -15.64
N GLN A 237 10.87 -5.90 -14.65
CA GLN A 237 11.42 -5.72 -13.30
C GLN A 237 11.70 -7.05 -12.62
N LEU A 238 10.85 -8.07 -12.81
CA LEU A 238 11.09 -9.42 -12.30
C LEU A 238 12.35 -10.04 -12.92
N LEU A 239 12.55 -9.89 -14.24
CA LEU A 239 13.78 -10.33 -14.89
C LEU A 239 15.02 -9.60 -14.33
N HIS A 240 14.88 -8.32 -13.97
CA HIS A 240 15.94 -7.57 -13.31
C HIS A 240 16.26 -8.15 -11.93
N VAL A 241 15.26 -8.41 -11.09
CA VAL A 241 15.40 -9.07 -9.78
C VAL A 241 16.18 -10.40 -9.88
N CYS A 242 15.85 -11.25 -10.86
CA CYS A 242 16.57 -12.52 -11.05
C CYS A 242 18.01 -12.34 -11.55
N ARG A 243 18.27 -11.31 -12.38
CA ARG A 243 19.64 -10.98 -12.80
C ARG A 243 20.48 -10.48 -11.62
N GLU A 244 19.92 -9.62 -10.78
CA GLU A 244 20.61 -9.05 -9.62
C GLU A 244 20.92 -10.11 -8.55
N THR A 245 20.00 -11.04 -8.33
CA THR A 245 20.16 -12.13 -7.35
C THR A 245 21.01 -13.29 -7.88
N GLY A 246 21.09 -13.46 -9.21
CA GLY A 246 21.73 -14.60 -9.85
C GLY A 246 20.91 -15.90 -9.78
N ASP A 247 19.73 -15.87 -9.16
CA ASP A 247 18.84 -17.01 -9.04
C ASP A 247 17.75 -16.97 -10.12
N TRP A 248 17.92 -17.82 -11.11
CA TRP A 248 16.97 -17.96 -12.22
C TRP A 248 15.86 -18.98 -11.97
N SER A 249 15.93 -19.74 -10.87
CA SER A 249 14.97 -20.81 -10.60
C SER A 249 13.56 -20.24 -10.46
N ILE A 250 13.42 -19.10 -9.78
CA ILE A 250 12.14 -18.46 -9.53
C ILE A 250 11.57 -17.77 -10.76
N CYS A 251 12.38 -17.03 -11.52
CA CYS A 251 11.91 -16.48 -12.80
C CYS A 251 11.49 -17.58 -13.76
N ARG A 252 12.20 -18.71 -13.77
CA ARG A 252 11.83 -19.86 -14.60
C ARG A 252 10.52 -20.49 -14.14
N ASP A 253 10.37 -20.72 -12.84
CA ASP A 253 9.13 -21.28 -12.27
C ASP A 253 7.94 -20.34 -12.51
N PHE A 254 8.11 -19.04 -12.29
CA PHE A 254 7.11 -18.02 -12.61
C PHE A 254 6.74 -18.06 -14.10
N HIS A 255 7.73 -18.00 -14.99
CA HIS A 255 7.51 -18.01 -16.44
C HIS A 255 6.79 -19.28 -16.88
N ILE A 256 7.19 -20.45 -16.41
CA ILE A 256 6.51 -21.72 -16.74
C ILE A 256 5.02 -21.67 -16.36
N LYS A 257 4.70 -21.10 -15.19
CA LYS A 257 3.32 -21.03 -14.68
C LYS A 257 2.45 -20.05 -15.47
N THR A 258 3.01 -18.93 -15.90
CA THR A 258 2.23 -17.85 -16.53
C THR A 258 2.31 -17.84 -18.05
N LYS A 259 3.22 -18.62 -18.65
CA LYS A 259 3.51 -18.59 -20.10
C LYS A 259 2.27 -18.77 -20.97
N GLU A 260 1.51 -19.85 -20.75
CA GLU A 260 0.39 -20.19 -21.64
C GLU A 260 -0.66 -19.06 -21.72
N VAL A 261 -1.05 -18.49 -20.58
CA VAL A 261 -2.05 -17.43 -20.54
C VAL A 261 -1.51 -16.10 -21.08
N LEU A 262 -0.24 -15.80 -20.83
CA LEU A 262 0.40 -14.57 -21.31
C LEU A 262 0.61 -14.63 -22.83
N ASP A 263 1.11 -15.75 -23.36
CA ASP A 263 1.29 -15.95 -24.80
C ASP A 263 -0.05 -15.77 -25.52
N ARG A 264 -1.13 -16.38 -25.00
CA ARG A 264 -2.49 -16.19 -25.53
C ARG A 264 -2.95 -14.73 -25.46
N LEU A 265 -2.72 -14.04 -24.33
CA LEU A 265 -3.06 -12.63 -24.17
C LEU A 265 -2.34 -11.75 -25.20
N TYR A 266 -1.03 -11.95 -25.39
CA TYR A 266 -0.26 -11.18 -26.36
C TYR A 266 -0.65 -11.47 -27.80
N GLU A 267 -0.96 -12.73 -28.14
CA GLU A 267 -1.46 -13.11 -29.46
C GLU A 267 -2.79 -12.41 -29.77
N GLU A 268 -3.77 -12.50 -28.87
CA GLU A 268 -5.08 -11.86 -29.03
C GLU A 268 -4.98 -10.34 -29.13
N ILE A 269 -4.16 -9.70 -28.29
CA ILE A 269 -3.90 -8.25 -28.36
C ILE A 269 -3.22 -7.89 -29.68
N SER A 270 -2.26 -8.69 -30.14
CA SER A 270 -1.59 -8.44 -31.42
C SER A 270 -2.59 -8.50 -32.58
N MET A 271 -3.48 -9.49 -32.60
CA MET A 271 -4.54 -9.59 -33.61
C MET A 271 -5.52 -8.43 -33.50
N PHE A 272 -5.92 -8.04 -32.29
CA PHE A 272 -6.97 -7.06 -32.07
C PHE A 272 -6.52 -5.60 -32.32
N PHE A 273 -5.27 -5.27 -32.00
CA PHE A 273 -4.74 -3.90 -32.17
C PHE A 273 -3.95 -3.70 -33.48
N TYR A 274 -3.34 -4.75 -34.02
CA TYR A 274 -2.46 -4.66 -35.20
C TYR A 274 -2.85 -5.57 -36.37
N GLY A 275 -3.81 -6.48 -36.17
CA GLY A 275 -4.41 -7.26 -37.24
C GLY A 275 -5.29 -6.37 -38.12
N LYS A 276 -4.92 -6.28 -39.39
CA LYS A 276 -5.78 -5.80 -40.48
C LYS A 276 -6.62 -6.94 -41.02
#